data_AF-A0A2E8UB43-F1
#
_entry.id   AF-A0A2E8UB43-F1
#
_cell.length_a   1.000
_cell.length_b   1.000
_cell.length_c   1.000
_cell.angle_alpha   90.00
_cell.angle_beta   90.00
_cell.angle_gamma   90.00
#
_symmetry.space_group_name_H-M   'P 1'
#
loop_
_entity.id
_entity.type
_entity.pdbx_description
1 polymer ?
#
loop_
_entity_poly.entity_id
_entity_poly.type
_entity_poly.pdbx_seq_one_letter_code
_entity_poly.pdbx_strand_id
1 'polypeptide(L)'
;MDRNVYYIEAGEPFLSVLVDGIDKHLTYKNLQLKDSTIYLPNRRAVTSLKEAFLNYYNKKALLMPTILPIGDLDDQELMFELAESKNFSPSDSLPPMPNIQRRLLLTKLVLAVEKDNCSLVEASQLAFMLGKFIDQVQTDRLSFDNLENLVPNKYSEHWQKTLNFLKIVGKEWPNIIQELGFSDPIERRNQLLINQIQSWSESPPQGLVVAAGSTGSIPATADLLCCIEQLPNGVVILPGLNVDTIRESHNKLEPTHPQYFMDKLLTKMDVKCH
;
A
#
# COMPACT_ATOMS: atom_id res chain seq x y z
N MET A 1 -25.41 -0.42 12.89
CA MET A 1 -24.86 0.08 11.63
C MET A 1 -24.35 -1.14 10.91
N ASP A 2 -25.04 -1.54 9.85
CA ASP A 2 -24.63 -2.67 9.03
C ASP A 2 -23.25 -2.35 8.45
N ARG A 3 -22.27 -3.20 8.76
CA ARG A 3 -20.85 -2.93 8.45
C ARG A 3 -20.59 -3.21 6.98
N ASN A 4 -19.81 -2.33 6.35
CA ASN A 4 -19.50 -2.35 4.92
C ASN A 4 -18.37 -3.33 4.55
N VAL A 5 -18.18 -4.38 5.33
CA VAL A 5 -17.10 -5.36 5.16
C VAL A 5 -17.68 -6.71 4.77
N TYR A 6 -17.27 -7.18 3.60
CA TYR A 6 -17.64 -8.47 3.03
C TYR A 6 -16.39 -9.28 2.76
N TYR A 7 -16.56 -10.55 2.41
CA TYR A 7 -15.48 -11.40 1.97
C TYR A 7 -15.95 -12.32 0.86
N ILE A 8 -14.99 -12.80 0.07
CA ILE A 8 -15.20 -13.89 -0.89
C ILE A 8 -14.35 -15.07 -0.41
N GLU A 9 -14.98 -16.23 -0.29
CA GLU A 9 -14.32 -17.43 0.24
C GLU A 9 -13.11 -17.88 -0.59
N ALA A 10 -12.20 -18.59 0.06
CA ALA A 10 -11.05 -19.16 -0.63
C ALA A 10 -11.52 -20.28 -1.58
N GLY A 11 -11.11 -20.22 -2.83
CA GLY A 11 -11.47 -21.19 -3.87
C GLY A 11 -12.56 -20.72 -4.83
N GLU A 12 -13.31 -19.67 -4.48
CA GLU A 12 -14.25 -19.01 -5.39
C GLU A 12 -13.52 -18.19 -6.47
N PRO A 13 -14.08 -18.04 -7.69
CA PRO A 13 -13.52 -17.18 -8.72
C PRO A 13 -13.69 -15.71 -8.34
N PHE A 14 -12.76 -15.19 -7.52
CA PHE A 14 -12.84 -13.90 -6.83
C PHE A 14 -13.35 -12.76 -7.70
N LEU A 15 -12.78 -12.56 -8.89
CA LEU A 15 -13.15 -11.45 -9.78
C LEU A 15 -14.55 -11.61 -10.39
N SER A 16 -14.96 -12.84 -10.71
CA SER A 16 -16.30 -13.12 -11.24
C SER A 16 -17.37 -12.87 -10.18
N VAL A 17 -17.12 -13.34 -8.95
CA VAL A 17 -18.00 -13.10 -7.79
C VAL A 17 -18.05 -11.62 -7.43
N LEU A 18 -16.92 -10.91 -7.50
CA LEU A 18 -16.85 -9.47 -7.28
C LEU A 18 -17.71 -8.70 -8.29
N VAL A 19 -17.60 -8.99 -9.59
CA VAL A 19 -18.39 -8.32 -10.63
C VAL A 19 -19.89 -8.59 -10.43
N ASP A 20 -20.27 -9.84 -10.17
CA ASP A 20 -21.66 -10.21 -9.90
C ASP A 20 -22.22 -9.51 -8.65
N GLY A 21 -21.42 -9.43 -7.58
CA GLY A 21 -21.78 -8.71 -6.36
C GLY A 21 -21.95 -7.21 -6.59
N ILE A 22 -21.05 -6.58 -7.35
CA ILE A 22 -21.13 -5.15 -7.70
C ILE A 22 -22.37 -4.86 -8.54
N ASP A 23 -22.66 -5.68 -9.57
CA ASP A 23 -23.86 -5.48 -10.41
C ASP A 23 -25.16 -5.61 -9.61
N LYS A 24 -25.23 -6.59 -8.69
CA LYS A 24 -26.38 -6.77 -7.80
C LYS A 24 -26.55 -5.61 -6.81
N HIS A 25 -25.45 -5.08 -6.26
CA HIS A 25 -25.49 -3.96 -5.31
C HIS A 25 -25.77 -2.61 -5.99
N LEU A 26 -25.29 -2.39 -7.21
CA LEU A 26 -25.50 -1.18 -7.99
C LEU A 26 -26.75 -1.29 -8.88
N THR A 27 -27.93 -1.36 -8.25
CA THR A 27 -29.18 -1.40 -9.00
C THR A 27 -29.63 0.02 -9.39
N TYR A 28 -29.19 0.54 -10.56
CA TYR A 28 -29.93 1.42 -11.49
C TYR A 28 -29.03 1.84 -12.69
N LYS A 29 -29.21 1.15 -13.84
CA LYS A 29 -28.81 1.53 -15.22
C LYS A 29 -27.41 2.14 -15.44
N ASN A 30 -26.30 1.39 -15.38
CA ASN A 30 -24.94 1.70 -15.93
C ASN A 30 -24.27 3.06 -15.55
N LEU A 31 -25.02 4.05 -15.08
CA LEU A 31 -24.63 5.42 -14.80
C LEU A 31 -24.04 5.49 -13.40
N GLN A 32 -24.53 4.69 -12.45
CA GLN A 32 -23.92 4.58 -11.13
C GLN A 32 -22.56 3.86 -11.18
N LEU A 33 -22.37 2.94 -12.14
CA LEU A 33 -21.11 2.22 -12.30
C LEU A 33 -19.99 3.15 -12.75
N LYS A 34 -20.25 4.06 -13.71
CA LYS A 34 -19.25 5.04 -14.17
C LYS A 34 -18.72 5.94 -13.04
N ASP A 35 -19.58 6.24 -12.06
CA ASP A 35 -19.29 7.14 -10.95
C ASP A 35 -18.65 6.38 -9.76
N SER A 36 -18.52 5.05 -9.86
CA SER A 36 -17.87 4.22 -8.85
C SER A 36 -16.37 4.09 -9.07
N THR A 37 -15.65 3.90 -7.96
CA THR A 37 -14.21 3.66 -7.93
C THR A 37 -13.92 2.33 -7.26
N ILE A 38 -13.12 1.49 -7.91
CA ILE A 38 -12.73 0.17 -7.43
C ILE A 38 -11.21 0.11 -7.27
N TYR A 39 -10.78 -0.13 -6.04
CA TYR A 39 -9.41 -0.28 -5.65
C TYR A 39 -9.02 -1.76 -5.52
N LEU A 40 -7.92 -2.16 -6.14
CA LEU A 40 -7.43 -3.53 -6.19
C LEU A 40 -5.97 -3.64 -5.74
N PRO A 41 -5.45 -4.85 -5.43
CA PRO A 41 -4.13 -4.96 -4.81
C PRO A 41 -2.98 -4.56 -5.75
N ASN A 42 -3.10 -4.89 -7.05
CA ASN A 42 -2.06 -4.71 -8.05
C ASN A 42 -2.63 -4.52 -9.45
N ARG A 43 -1.78 -4.16 -10.42
CA ARG A 43 -2.17 -3.93 -11.83
C ARG A 43 -2.77 -5.17 -12.50
N ARG A 44 -2.23 -6.34 -12.18
CA ARG A 44 -2.73 -7.58 -12.76
C ARG A 44 -4.21 -7.79 -12.41
N ALA A 45 -4.58 -7.53 -11.16
CA ALA A 45 -5.97 -7.56 -10.73
C ALA A 45 -6.82 -6.50 -11.46
N VAL A 46 -6.30 -5.29 -11.68
CA VAL A 46 -6.98 -4.24 -12.46
C VAL A 46 -7.29 -4.71 -13.88
N THR A 47 -6.29 -5.23 -14.60
CA THR A 47 -6.47 -5.74 -15.97
C THR A 47 -7.47 -6.89 -15.99
N SER A 48 -7.34 -7.86 -15.07
CA SER A 48 -8.25 -9.00 -15.00
C SER A 48 -9.68 -8.60 -14.60
N LEU A 49 -9.87 -7.58 -13.75
CA LEU A 49 -11.22 -7.10 -13.41
C LEU A 49 -11.87 -6.40 -14.61
N LYS A 50 -11.12 -5.61 -15.39
CA LYS A 50 -11.61 -5.01 -16.63
C LYS A 50 -12.11 -6.08 -17.60
N GLU A 51 -11.36 -7.16 -17.77
CA GLU A 51 -11.77 -8.30 -18.60
C GLU A 51 -13.01 -9.02 -18.02
N ALA A 52 -13.08 -9.20 -16.70
CA ALA A 52 -14.22 -9.82 -16.03
C ALA A 52 -15.53 -9.03 -16.26
N PHE A 53 -15.50 -7.70 -16.14
CA PHE A 53 -16.65 -6.84 -16.46
C PHE A 53 -17.09 -6.99 -17.92
N LEU A 54 -16.14 -6.96 -18.87
CA LEU A 54 -16.46 -7.13 -20.29
C LEU A 54 -17.09 -8.50 -20.58
N ASN A 55 -16.59 -9.56 -19.96
CA ASN A 55 -17.15 -10.89 -20.12
C ASN A 55 -18.56 -11.00 -19.49
N TYR A 56 -18.76 -10.43 -18.29
CA TYR A 56 -20.05 -10.45 -17.60
C TYR A 56 -21.17 -9.78 -18.42
N TYR A 57 -20.90 -8.62 -19.02
CA TYR A 57 -21.87 -7.90 -19.87
C TYR A 57 -21.89 -8.36 -21.33
N ASN A 58 -21.38 -9.56 -21.66
CA ASN A 58 -21.33 -10.12 -23.01
C ASN A 58 -20.67 -9.15 -24.04
N LYS A 59 -19.60 -8.47 -23.63
CA LYS A 59 -18.82 -7.50 -24.42
C LYS A 59 -19.63 -6.33 -25.00
N LYS A 60 -20.80 -6.02 -24.40
CA LYS A 60 -21.56 -4.81 -24.73
C LYS A 60 -20.83 -3.57 -24.25
N ALA A 61 -21.08 -2.43 -24.91
CA ALA A 61 -20.54 -1.15 -24.48
C ALA A 61 -21.02 -0.80 -23.07
N LEU A 62 -20.08 -0.56 -22.16
CA LEU A 62 -20.32 -0.25 -20.76
C LEU A 62 -19.54 1.03 -20.39
N LEU A 63 -20.15 1.90 -19.59
CA LEU A 63 -19.41 2.95 -18.91
C LEU A 63 -18.73 2.31 -17.70
N MET A 64 -17.42 2.09 -17.82
CA MET A 64 -16.62 1.39 -16.81
C MET A 64 -16.47 2.25 -15.55
N PRO A 65 -16.37 1.61 -14.38
CA PRO A 65 -15.93 2.29 -13.17
C PRO A 65 -14.47 2.71 -13.30
N THR A 66 -14.04 3.63 -12.44
CA THR A 66 -12.61 3.92 -12.28
C THR A 66 -11.99 2.75 -11.52
N ILE A 67 -11.01 2.06 -12.10
CA ILE A 67 -10.36 0.90 -11.46
C ILE A 67 -8.88 1.20 -11.26
N LEU A 68 -8.43 1.24 -10.00
CA LEU A 68 -7.09 1.68 -9.59
C LEU A 68 -6.41 0.62 -8.71
N PRO A 69 -5.08 0.43 -8.81
CA PRO A 69 -4.36 -0.37 -7.83
C PRO A 69 -4.06 0.42 -6.54
N ILE A 70 -3.90 -0.28 -5.41
CA ILE A 70 -3.55 0.31 -4.10
C ILE A 70 -2.08 0.10 -3.76
N GLY A 71 -1.50 -1.05 -4.14
CA GLY A 71 -0.35 -1.61 -3.43
C GLY A 71 0.84 -2.01 -4.28
N ASP A 72 0.88 -1.71 -5.58
CA ASP A 72 2.06 -2.08 -6.37
C ASP A 72 3.23 -1.14 -6.03
N LEU A 73 4.38 -1.74 -5.67
CA LEU A 73 5.53 -1.04 -5.07
C LEU A 73 6.39 -0.29 -6.10
N ASP A 74 6.18 -0.51 -7.40
CA ASP A 74 7.11 -0.01 -8.44
C ASP A 74 6.55 1.12 -9.32
N ASP A 75 5.33 1.60 -9.11
CA ASP A 75 4.68 2.40 -10.15
C ASP A 75 4.68 3.90 -9.89
N GLN A 76 5.72 4.58 -10.41
CA GLN A 76 5.72 6.02 -10.70
C GLN A 76 4.46 6.48 -11.47
N GLU A 77 3.85 5.56 -12.21
CA GLU A 77 2.65 5.76 -13.02
C GLU A 77 1.35 5.58 -12.21
N LEU A 78 1.33 4.77 -11.14
CA LEU A 78 0.25 4.82 -10.14
C LEU A 78 0.29 6.15 -9.39
N MET A 79 1.49 6.64 -9.07
CA MET A 79 1.63 7.99 -8.51
C MET A 79 1.13 9.07 -9.45
N PHE A 80 1.34 8.90 -10.75
CA PHE A 80 0.84 9.80 -11.78
C PHE A 80 -0.69 9.71 -11.92
N GLU A 81 -1.25 8.50 -12.00
CA GLU A 81 -2.70 8.28 -12.07
C GLU A 81 -3.42 8.74 -10.80
N LEU A 82 -2.88 8.50 -9.61
CA LEU A 82 -3.46 9.01 -8.37
C LEU A 82 -3.36 10.53 -8.32
N ALA A 83 -2.18 11.13 -8.58
CA ALA A 83 -1.99 12.58 -8.51
C ALA A 83 -2.75 13.38 -9.60
N GLU A 84 -2.98 12.79 -10.78
CA GLU A 84 -3.79 13.40 -11.84
C GLU A 84 -5.27 13.02 -11.77
N SER A 85 -5.63 11.95 -11.05
CA SER A 85 -7.05 11.61 -10.87
C SER A 85 -7.75 12.73 -10.12
N LYS A 86 -8.89 13.19 -10.66
CA LYS A 86 -9.80 14.13 -9.97
C LYS A 86 -10.29 13.62 -8.60
N ASN A 87 -10.04 12.35 -8.29
CA ASN A 87 -10.41 11.70 -7.05
C ASN A 87 -9.39 11.96 -5.95
N PHE A 88 -8.16 12.42 -6.26
CA PHE A 88 -7.18 12.80 -5.25
C PHE A 88 -6.95 14.30 -5.17
N SER A 89 -6.83 14.78 -3.93
CA SER A 89 -6.55 16.19 -3.67
C SER A 89 -5.16 16.57 -4.22
N PRO A 90 -5.01 17.76 -4.84
CA PRO A 90 -3.69 18.28 -5.21
C PRO A 90 -2.79 18.26 -3.99
N SER A 91 -1.68 17.55 -4.08
CA SER A 91 -0.74 17.42 -2.98
C SER A 91 0.45 18.32 -3.25
N ASP A 92 0.77 19.17 -2.28
CA ASP A 92 2.01 19.96 -2.22
C ASP A 92 3.27 19.09 -2.02
N SER A 93 3.15 17.76 -2.15
CA SER A 93 4.26 16.84 -1.97
C SER A 93 5.32 17.01 -3.07
N LEU A 94 6.58 17.00 -2.66
CA LEU A 94 7.74 17.00 -3.56
C LEU A 94 7.72 15.79 -4.50
N PRO A 95 8.18 15.92 -5.76
CA PRO A 95 8.23 14.80 -6.70
C PRO A 95 9.16 13.69 -6.20
N PRO A 96 8.89 12.42 -6.57
CA PRO A 96 9.76 11.33 -6.17
C PRO A 96 11.12 11.44 -6.86
N MET A 97 12.20 11.15 -6.13
CA MET A 97 13.54 11.16 -6.69
C MET A 97 13.70 10.09 -7.79
N PRO A 98 14.30 10.40 -8.95
CA PRO A 98 14.59 9.40 -9.98
C PRO A 98 15.49 8.27 -9.47
N ASN A 99 15.15 7.01 -9.81
CA ASN A 99 15.83 5.81 -9.30
C ASN A 99 17.36 5.82 -9.50
N ILE A 100 17.83 6.31 -10.65
CA ILE A 100 19.27 6.38 -10.96
C ILE A 100 19.95 7.42 -10.05
N GLN A 101 19.34 8.60 -9.90
CA GLN A 101 19.86 9.65 -9.03
C GLN A 101 19.90 9.19 -7.56
N ARG A 102 18.82 8.55 -7.09
CA ARG A 102 18.73 7.94 -5.77
C ARG A 102 19.85 6.93 -5.55
N ARG A 103 20.05 6.01 -6.49
CA ARG A 103 21.11 4.99 -6.42
C ARG A 103 22.50 5.62 -6.39
N LEU A 104 22.76 6.65 -7.18
CA LEU A 104 24.06 7.35 -7.19
C LEU A 104 24.34 8.05 -5.86
N LEU A 105 23.34 8.72 -5.27
CA LEU A 105 23.50 9.38 -3.97
C LEU A 105 23.74 8.37 -2.85
N LEU A 106 22.96 7.29 -2.80
CA LEU A 106 23.16 6.21 -1.84
C LEU A 106 24.54 5.55 -2.03
N THR A 107 25.01 5.38 -3.27
CA THR A 107 26.36 4.86 -3.55
C THR A 107 27.44 5.77 -2.96
N LYS A 108 27.29 7.10 -3.05
CA LYS A 108 28.21 8.05 -2.42
C LYS A 108 28.21 7.92 -0.90
N LEU A 109 27.05 7.72 -0.27
CA LEU A 109 26.96 7.51 1.17
C LEU A 109 27.67 6.22 1.60
N VAL A 110 27.48 5.13 0.86
CA VAL A 110 28.18 3.86 1.10
C VAL A 110 29.69 4.02 0.96
N LEU A 111 30.16 4.65 -0.12
CA LEU A 111 31.60 4.90 -0.33
C LEU A 111 32.20 5.80 0.75
N ALA A 112 31.43 6.74 1.30
CA ALA A 112 31.93 7.61 2.36
C ALA A 112 32.25 6.85 3.66
N VAL A 113 31.61 5.69 3.87
CA VAL A 113 31.82 4.83 5.05
C VAL A 113 32.82 3.70 4.76
N GLU A 114 32.76 3.09 3.58
CA GLU A 114 33.59 1.95 3.20
C GLU A 114 34.79 2.32 2.29
N LYS A 115 35.31 3.56 2.44
CA LYS A 115 36.27 4.22 1.53
C LYS A 115 37.39 3.33 0.99
N ASP A 116 38.00 2.51 1.84
CA ASP A 116 39.17 1.69 1.50
C ASP A 116 38.84 0.20 1.38
N ASN A 117 37.60 -0.21 1.67
CA ASN A 117 37.21 -1.62 1.79
C ASN A 117 36.20 -2.07 0.72
N CYS A 118 35.80 -1.18 -0.18
CA CYS A 118 34.70 -1.45 -1.11
C CYS A 118 34.98 -0.81 -2.47
N SER A 119 34.91 -1.60 -3.53
CA SER A 119 34.95 -1.12 -4.91
C SER A 119 33.68 -0.34 -5.27
N LEU A 120 33.73 0.46 -6.33
CA LEU A 120 32.54 1.19 -6.82
C LEU A 120 31.37 0.26 -7.17
N VAL A 121 31.66 -0.93 -7.69
CA VAL A 121 30.64 -1.91 -8.07
C VAL A 121 29.95 -2.47 -6.84
N GLU A 122 30.72 -2.88 -5.83
CA GLU A 122 30.21 -3.37 -4.54
C GLU A 122 29.41 -2.27 -3.83
N ALA A 123 29.90 -1.04 -3.82
CA ALA A 123 29.20 0.09 -3.20
C ALA A 123 27.86 0.37 -3.89
N SER A 124 27.79 0.22 -5.22
CA SER A 124 26.55 0.38 -5.97
C SER A 124 25.53 -0.74 -5.68
N GLN A 125 26.00 -1.96 -5.42
CA GLN A 125 25.15 -3.08 -5.03
C GLN A 125 24.64 -2.90 -3.59
N LEU A 126 25.52 -2.52 -2.66
CA LEU A 126 25.15 -2.15 -1.29
C LEU A 126 24.14 -1.01 -1.27
N ALA A 127 24.34 0.02 -2.09
CA ALA A 127 23.41 1.14 -2.21
C ALA A 127 22.02 0.73 -2.71
N PHE A 128 21.95 -0.24 -3.64
CA PHE A 128 20.68 -0.80 -4.08
C PHE A 128 19.96 -1.53 -2.94
N MET A 129 20.68 -2.34 -2.16
CA MET A 129 20.10 -3.01 -0.99
C MET A 129 19.70 -2.02 0.11
N LEU A 130 20.50 -0.98 0.33
CA LEU A 130 20.18 0.09 1.26
C LEU A 130 18.91 0.85 0.86
N GLY A 131 18.75 1.16 -0.43
CA GLY A 131 17.52 1.77 -0.95
C GLY A 131 16.29 0.91 -0.67
N LYS A 132 16.38 -0.39 -0.95
CA LYS A 132 15.30 -1.34 -0.60
C LYS A 132 15.02 -1.42 0.90
N PHE A 133 16.06 -1.34 1.72
CA PHE A 133 15.90 -1.33 3.18
C PHE A 133 15.18 -0.07 3.67
N ILE A 134 15.56 1.11 3.16
CA ILE A 134 14.86 2.37 3.43
C ILE A 134 13.39 2.26 3.01
N ASP A 135 13.12 1.74 1.83
CA ASP A 135 11.75 1.54 1.32
C ASP A 135 10.92 0.62 2.22
N GLN A 136 11.52 -0.45 2.76
CA GLN A 136 10.84 -1.35 3.69
C GLN A 136 10.54 -0.66 5.03
N VAL A 137 11.53 0.06 5.59
CA VAL A 137 11.35 0.85 6.82
C VAL A 137 10.21 1.86 6.66
N GLN A 138 10.17 2.56 5.52
CA GLN A 138 9.09 3.53 5.21
C GLN A 138 7.74 2.85 4.96
N THR A 139 7.73 1.68 4.31
CA THR A 139 6.50 0.90 4.05
C THR A 139 5.85 0.45 5.35
N ASP A 140 6.66 -0.02 6.30
CA ASP A 140 6.21 -0.49 7.61
C ASP A 140 6.05 0.64 8.64
N ARG A 141 6.34 1.89 8.26
CA ARG A 141 6.33 3.09 9.14
C ARG A 141 7.22 2.94 10.37
N LEU A 142 8.41 2.38 10.17
CA LEU A 142 9.41 2.20 11.20
C LEU A 142 10.44 3.36 11.17
N SER A 143 11.27 3.43 12.21
CA SER A 143 12.37 4.39 12.33
C SER A 143 13.72 3.67 12.54
N PHE A 144 14.80 4.36 12.20
CA PHE A 144 16.18 3.95 12.46
C PHE A 144 16.62 4.16 13.93
N ASP A 145 15.80 4.83 14.75
CA ASP A 145 16.17 5.24 16.13
C ASP A 145 16.45 4.06 17.06
N ASN A 146 15.76 2.92 16.86
CA ASN A 146 15.79 1.78 17.78
C ASN A 146 16.55 0.55 17.24
N LEU A 147 17.39 0.73 16.21
CA LEU A 147 18.11 -0.38 15.58
C LEU A 147 18.99 -1.18 16.55
N GLU A 148 19.50 -0.54 17.59
CA GLU A 148 20.32 -1.17 18.63
C GLU A 148 19.57 -2.21 19.48
N ASN A 149 18.24 -2.13 19.55
CA ASN A 149 17.41 -3.10 20.27
C ASN A 149 17.12 -4.37 19.45
N LEU A 150 17.42 -4.36 18.14
CA LEU A 150 17.18 -5.50 17.24
C LEU A 150 18.29 -6.56 17.33
N VAL A 151 19.40 -6.25 18.00
CA VAL A 151 20.63 -7.02 17.93
C VAL A 151 21.21 -7.17 19.36
N PRO A 152 21.32 -8.39 19.92
CA PRO A 152 21.94 -8.61 21.24
C PRO A 152 23.30 -7.91 21.41
N ASN A 153 23.67 -7.42 22.60
CA ASN A 153 24.89 -6.64 22.85
C ASN A 153 26.27 -7.34 22.58
N LYS A 154 26.31 -8.48 21.89
CA LYS A 154 27.49 -9.36 21.73
C LYS A 154 28.05 -9.47 20.31
N TYR A 155 27.71 -8.58 19.37
CA TYR A 155 28.23 -8.70 17.99
C TYR A 155 29.58 -8.05 17.81
N SER A 156 30.26 -8.48 16.73
CA SER A 156 31.57 -8.00 16.30
C SER A 156 31.59 -6.48 16.04
N GLU A 157 32.79 -5.89 16.07
CA GLU A 157 33.01 -4.48 15.70
C GLU A 157 32.39 -4.10 14.34
N HIS A 158 32.30 -5.06 13.42
CA HIS A 158 31.68 -4.85 12.10
C HIS A 158 30.19 -4.51 12.19
N TRP A 159 29.44 -5.16 13.08
CA TRP A 159 28.02 -4.86 13.28
C TRP A 159 27.77 -3.48 13.88
N GLN A 160 28.64 -3.03 14.79
CA GLN A 160 28.56 -1.68 15.34
C GLN A 160 28.78 -0.60 14.27
N LYS A 161 29.71 -0.84 13.32
CA LYS A 161 29.91 0.04 12.16
C LYS A 161 28.66 0.13 11.29
N THR A 162 28.01 -1.00 11.00
CA THR A 162 26.76 -1.02 10.22
C THR A 162 25.63 -0.27 10.93
N LEU A 163 25.45 -0.48 12.25
CA LEU A 163 24.41 0.23 13.01
C LEU A 163 24.64 1.75 13.02
N ASN A 164 25.88 2.19 13.22
CA ASN A 164 26.22 3.61 13.17
C ASN A 164 25.96 4.19 11.77
N PHE A 165 26.31 3.45 10.71
CA PHE A 165 25.99 3.85 9.34
C PHE A 165 24.48 4.00 9.11
N LEU A 166 23.68 3.00 9.50
CA LEU A 166 22.23 3.06 9.33
C LEU A 166 21.59 4.21 10.12
N LYS A 167 22.10 4.53 11.33
CA LYS A 167 21.66 5.71 12.10
C LYS A 167 21.97 7.01 11.35
N ILE A 168 23.16 7.14 10.78
CA ILE A 168 23.53 8.31 9.96
C ILE A 168 22.62 8.40 8.74
N VAL A 169 22.40 7.29 8.02
CA VAL A 169 21.49 7.26 6.87
C VAL A 169 20.10 7.69 7.28
N GLY A 170 19.54 7.14 8.37
CA GLY A 170 18.20 7.50 8.85
C GLY A 170 18.03 8.99 9.15
N LYS A 171 19.10 9.67 9.60
CA LYS A 171 19.10 11.10 9.92
C LYS A 171 19.38 11.99 8.71
N GLU A 172 20.40 11.65 7.93
CA GLU A 172 20.93 12.53 6.87
C GLU A 172 20.22 12.33 5.54
N TRP A 173 19.75 11.11 5.23
CA TRP A 173 19.09 10.82 3.96
C TRP A 173 17.84 11.68 3.74
N PRO A 174 16.89 11.81 4.70
CA PRO A 174 15.73 12.68 4.51
C PRO A 174 16.11 14.14 4.19
N ASN A 175 17.13 14.68 4.87
CA ASN A 175 17.62 16.05 4.65
C ASN A 175 18.18 16.21 3.23
N ILE A 176 19.02 15.27 2.78
CA ILE A 176 19.63 15.30 1.44
C ILE A 176 18.56 15.34 0.35
N ILE A 177 17.53 14.50 0.46
CA ILE A 177 16.48 14.44 -0.58
C ILE A 177 15.65 15.72 -0.57
N GLN A 178 15.31 16.24 0.61
CA GLN A 178 14.53 17.45 0.77
C GLN A 178 15.26 18.70 0.25
N GLU A 179 16.56 18.84 0.53
CA GLU A 179 17.40 19.93 0.00
C GLU A 179 17.46 19.92 -1.54
N LEU A 180 17.40 18.73 -2.14
CA LEU A 180 17.35 18.56 -3.58
C LEU A 180 15.94 18.75 -4.17
N GLY A 181 14.93 19.03 -3.34
CA GLY A 181 13.55 19.26 -3.78
C GLY A 181 12.81 17.98 -4.19
N PHE A 182 13.19 16.83 -3.64
CA PHE A 182 12.54 15.55 -3.92
C PHE A 182 11.97 14.91 -2.65
N SER A 183 11.25 13.79 -2.83
CA SER A 183 10.86 12.87 -1.78
C SER A 183 11.30 11.44 -2.10
N ASP A 184 11.34 10.56 -1.10
CA ASP A 184 11.37 9.13 -1.37
C ASP A 184 10.02 8.68 -1.99
N PRO A 185 10.01 7.68 -2.90
CA PRO A 185 8.78 7.20 -3.53
C PRO A 185 7.75 6.65 -2.54
N ILE A 186 8.20 5.86 -1.56
CA ILE A 186 7.32 5.25 -0.55
C ILE A 186 6.72 6.31 0.37
N GLU A 187 7.52 7.29 0.80
CA GLU A 187 7.04 8.37 1.64
C GLU A 187 6.02 9.25 0.90
N ARG A 188 6.30 9.62 -0.35
CA ARG A 188 5.33 10.36 -1.19
C ARG A 188 4.00 9.63 -1.29
N ARG A 189 4.04 8.31 -1.53
CA ARG A 189 2.85 7.47 -1.61
C ARG A 189 2.08 7.50 -0.30
N ASN A 190 2.77 7.32 0.84
CA ASN A 190 2.14 7.36 2.15
C ASN A 190 1.46 8.71 2.39
N GLN A 191 2.11 9.83 2.06
CA GLN A 191 1.54 11.17 2.18
C GLN A 191 0.31 11.37 1.29
N LEU A 192 0.34 10.88 0.05
CA LEU A 192 -0.81 10.97 -0.86
C LEU A 192 -2.02 10.18 -0.34
N LEU A 193 -1.80 9.00 0.24
CA LEU A 193 -2.86 8.23 0.89
C LEU A 193 -3.41 8.94 2.14
N ILE A 194 -2.55 9.53 2.96
CA ILE A 194 -2.96 10.29 4.16
C ILE A 194 -3.84 11.48 3.75
N ASN A 195 -3.37 12.28 2.79
CA ASN A 195 -4.12 13.43 2.27
C ASN A 195 -5.48 13.01 1.69
N GLN A 196 -5.52 11.85 1.04
CA GLN A 196 -6.77 11.32 0.49
C GLN A 196 -7.77 10.96 1.57
N ILE A 197 -7.32 10.22 2.58
CA ILE A 197 -8.14 9.81 3.70
C ILE A 197 -8.71 11.04 4.41
N GLN A 198 -7.88 12.07 4.61
CA GLN A 198 -8.34 13.34 5.18
C GLN A 198 -9.39 14.01 4.28
N SER A 199 -9.12 14.14 2.99
CA SER A 199 -10.06 14.72 2.01
C SER A 199 -11.43 14.04 2.01
N TRP A 200 -11.44 12.70 2.05
CA TRP A 200 -12.67 11.92 2.11
C TRP A 200 -13.40 12.02 3.44
N SER A 201 -12.70 12.25 4.55
CA SER A 201 -13.35 12.50 5.84
C SER A 201 -14.11 13.82 5.87
N GLU A 202 -13.62 14.83 5.13
CA GLU A 202 -14.24 16.16 5.05
C GLU A 202 -15.32 16.23 3.95
N SER A 203 -15.08 15.59 2.81
CA SER A 203 -15.97 15.56 1.65
C SER A 203 -16.04 14.15 1.04
N PRO A 204 -16.87 13.25 1.59
CA PRO A 204 -17.03 11.90 1.08
C PRO A 204 -17.43 11.88 -0.40
N PRO A 205 -16.90 10.94 -1.21
CA PRO A 205 -17.32 10.78 -2.59
C PRO A 205 -18.78 10.30 -2.66
N GLN A 206 -19.53 10.79 -3.66
CA GLN A 206 -20.93 10.41 -3.84
C GLN A 206 -21.09 9.00 -4.40
N GLY A 207 -20.16 8.56 -5.27
CA GLY A 207 -20.20 7.25 -5.91
C GLY A 207 -19.76 6.12 -4.97
N LEU A 208 -20.03 4.88 -5.38
CA LEU A 208 -19.57 3.69 -4.67
C LEU A 208 -18.03 3.64 -4.68
N VAL A 209 -17.43 3.42 -3.51
CA VAL A 209 -15.99 3.20 -3.38
C VAL A 209 -15.76 1.79 -2.85
N VAL A 210 -15.17 0.93 -3.68
CA VAL A 210 -14.90 -0.46 -3.33
C VAL A 210 -13.41 -0.65 -3.17
N ALA A 211 -12.95 -1.32 -2.11
CA ALA A 211 -11.63 -1.91 -2.05
C ALA A 211 -11.76 -3.43 -1.96
N ALA A 212 -11.21 -4.15 -2.93
CA ALA A 212 -11.37 -5.60 -3.03
C ALA A 212 -10.03 -6.33 -3.13
N GLY A 213 -9.91 -7.45 -2.42
CA GLY A 213 -8.79 -8.37 -2.55
C GLY A 213 -7.52 -7.95 -1.80
N SER A 214 -7.57 -6.87 -1.01
CA SER A 214 -6.47 -6.46 -0.15
C SER A 214 -6.65 -7.03 1.25
N THR A 215 -5.55 -7.45 1.88
CA THR A 215 -5.52 -8.01 3.24
C THR A 215 -5.06 -6.99 4.30
N GLY A 216 -4.71 -5.77 3.89
CA GLY A 216 -4.25 -4.72 4.82
C GLY A 216 -2.87 -4.97 5.44
N SER A 217 -2.00 -5.74 4.79
CA SER A 217 -0.66 -6.04 5.30
C SER A 217 0.27 -4.82 5.39
N ILE A 218 0.08 -3.84 4.50
CA ILE A 218 0.80 -2.57 4.53
C ILE A 218 -0.01 -1.56 5.37
N PRO A 219 0.58 -0.90 6.38
CA PRO A 219 -0.13 0.03 7.26
C PRO A 219 -0.90 1.14 6.53
N ALA A 220 -0.30 1.74 5.49
CA ALA A 220 -0.96 2.78 4.70
C ALA A 220 -2.17 2.26 3.92
N THR A 221 -2.08 1.03 3.40
CA THR A 221 -3.22 0.36 2.77
C THR A 221 -4.29 0.03 3.81
N ALA A 222 -3.92 -0.45 4.99
CA ALA A 222 -4.88 -0.71 6.07
C ALA A 222 -5.65 0.56 6.47
N ASP A 223 -4.98 1.71 6.57
CA ASP A 223 -5.65 3.00 6.83
C ASP A 223 -6.67 3.35 5.74
N LEU A 224 -6.28 3.18 4.47
CA LEU A 224 -7.18 3.43 3.35
C LEU A 224 -8.41 2.52 3.41
N LEU A 225 -8.22 1.23 3.69
CA LEU A 225 -9.33 0.29 3.84
C LEU A 225 -10.26 0.68 4.99
N CYS A 226 -9.72 1.11 6.13
CA CYS A 226 -10.52 1.60 7.26
C CYS A 226 -11.30 2.86 6.88
N CYS A 227 -10.69 3.79 6.15
CA CYS A 227 -11.37 4.97 5.65
C CYS A 227 -12.52 4.60 4.71
N ILE A 228 -12.27 3.71 3.74
CA ILE A 228 -13.28 3.24 2.79
C ILE A 228 -14.44 2.57 3.52
N GLU A 229 -14.19 1.71 4.51
CA GLU A 229 -15.24 1.06 5.30
C GLU A 229 -16.20 2.05 5.96
N GLN A 230 -15.68 3.20 6.40
CA GLN A 230 -16.43 4.25 7.07
C GLN A 230 -17.16 5.22 6.12
N LEU A 231 -16.92 5.13 4.80
CA LEU A 231 -17.62 5.99 3.84
C LEU A 231 -19.11 5.59 3.72
N PRO A 232 -20.02 6.56 3.46
CA PRO A 232 -21.44 6.28 3.29
C PRO A 232 -21.75 5.23 2.20
N ASN A 233 -20.96 5.24 1.12
CA ASN A 233 -21.05 4.31 -0.01
C ASN A 233 -19.74 3.52 -0.18
N GLY A 234 -19.07 3.24 0.94
CA GLY A 234 -17.83 2.48 0.94
C GLY A 234 -18.07 0.98 1.09
N VAL A 235 -17.23 0.15 0.49
CA VAL A 235 -17.29 -1.30 0.62
C VAL A 235 -15.88 -1.89 0.64
N VAL A 236 -15.58 -2.74 1.62
CA VAL A 236 -14.33 -3.51 1.68
C VAL A 236 -14.64 -4.99 1.48
N ILE A 237 -13.95 -5.65 0.54
CA ILE A 237 -14.14 -7.06 0.21
C ILE A 237 -12.83 -7.81 0.43
N LEU A 238 -12.77 -8.61 1.49
CA LEU A 238 -11.59 -9.37 1.89
C LEU A 238 -11.47 -10.69 1.09
N PRO A 239 -10.24 -11.06 0.64
CA PRO A 239 -10.02 -12.31 -0.08
C PRO A 239 -9.79 -13.48 0.90
N GLY A 240 -10.58 -14.54 0.76
CA GLY A 240 -10.34 -15.82 1.44
C GLY A 240 -10.38 -15.73 2.96
N LEU A 241 -11.20 -14.84 3.53
CA LEU A 241 -11.38 -14.73 4.97
C LEU A 241 -12.00 -16.04 5.50
N ASN A 242 -11.36 -16.65 6.49
CA ASN A 242 -11.90 -17.80 7.21
C ASN A 242 -12.50 -17.33 8.54
N VAL A 243 -13.81 -17.15 8.55
CA VAL A 243 -14.56 -16.60 9.70
C VAL A 243 -14.38 -17.46 10.96
N ASP A 244 -14.39 -18.79 10.84
CA ASP A 244 -14.22 -19.69 11.99
C ASP A 244 -12.86 -19.51 12.65
N THR A 245 -11.80 -19.41 11.84
CA THR A 245 -10.44 -19.16 12.32
C THR A 245 -10.35 -17.84 13.07
N ILE A 246 -10.97 -16.77 12.53
CA ILE A 246 -10.99 -15.46 13.20
C ILE A 246 -11.76 -15.53 14.51
N ARG A 247 -12.92 -16.20 14.57
CA ARG A 247 -13.71 -16.32 15.81
C ARG A 247 -12.95 -17.10 16.90
N GLU A 248 -12.23 -18.16 16.56
CA GLU A 248 -11.52 -19.01 17.52
C GLU A 248 -10.21 -18.38 18.01
N SER A 249 -9.47 -17.74 17.10
CA SER A 249 -8.08 -17.32 17.31
C SER A 249 -7.84 -15.81 17.17
N HIS A 250 -8.89 -14.99 17.30
CA HIS A 250 -8.81 -13.52 17.22
C HIS A 250 -7.67 -12.96 18.10
N ASN A 251 -6.81 -12.13 17.51
CA ASN A 251 -5.61 -11.53 18.11
C ASN A 251 -4.62 -12.53 18.73
N LYS A 252 -4.71 -13.82 18.37
CA LYS A 252 -3.79 -14.89 18.79
C LYS A 252 -3.04 -15.54 17.63
N LEU A 253 -3.29 -15.07 16.41
CA LEU A 253 -2.59 -15.55 15.22
C LEU A 253 -1.14 -15.06 15.22
N GLU A 254 -0.22 -15.94 14.84
CA GLU A 254 1.19 -15.58 14.63
C GLU A 254 1.36 -14.80 13.31
N PRO A 255 2.38 -13.92 13.19
CA PRO A 255 2.63 -13.15 11.96
C PRO A 255 2.79 -13.98 10.69
N THR A 256 3.16 -15.25 10.82
CA THR A 256 3.32 -16.20 9.70
C THR A 256 2.00 -16.81 9.24
N HIS A 257 0.91 -16.63 9.98
CA HIS A 257 -0.39 -17.22 9.66
C HIS A 257 -1.07 -16.47 8.50
N PRO A 258 -1.67 -17.16 7.51
CA PRO A 258 -2.30 -16.51 6.35
C PRO A 258 -3.42 -15.51 6.69
N GLN A 259 -4.15 -15.74 7.78
CA GLN A 259 -5.23 -14.87 8.26
C GLN A 259 -4.75 -13.72 9.17
N TYR A 260 -3.46 -13.65 9.53
CA TYR A 260 -2.94 -12.71 10.53
C TYR A 260 -3.24 -11.23 10.20
N PHE A 261 -2.93 -10.80 8.97
CA PHE A 261 -3.12 -9.41 8.59
C PHE A 261 -4.60 -9.03 8.45
N MET A 262 -5.44 -9.96 8.00
CA MET A 262 -6.89 -9.73 7.95
C MET A 262 -7.48 -9.66 9.37
N ASP A 263 -7.03 -10.50 10.30
CA ASP A 263 -7.42 -10.43 11.72
C ASP A 263 -7.06 -9.06 12.31
N LYS A 264 -5.81 -8.61 12.11
CA LYS A 264 -5.38 -7.26 12.52
C LYS A 264 -6.20 -6.14 11.87
N LEU A 265 -6.52 -6.28 10.58
CA LEU A 265 -7.33 -5.30 9.86
C LEU A 265 -8.76 -5.22 10.43
N LEU A 266 -9.38 -6.37 10.70
CA LEU A 266 -10.70 -6.44 11.32
C LEU A 266 -10.69 -5.84 12.72
N THR A 267 -9.67 -6.12 13.54
CA THR A 267 -9.47 -5.46 14.85
C THR A 267 -9.38 -3.94 14.69
N LYS A 268 -8.64 -3.46 13.67
CA LYS A 268 -8.48 -2.02 13.41
C LYS A 268 -9.78 -1.34 12.98
N MET A 269 -10.63 -2.04 12.23
CA MET A 269 -11.96 -1.58 11.83
C MET A 269 -13.03 -1.76 12.93
N ASP A 270 -12.66 -2.34 14.08
CA ASP A 270 -13.59 -2.81 15.12
C ASP A 270 -14.63 -3.82 14.60
N VAL A 271 -14.36 -4.51 13.48
CA VAL A 271 -15.28 -5.47 12.86
C VAL A 271 -15.24 -6.81 13.58
N LYS A 272 -16.40 -7.32 13.96
CA LYS A 272 -16.59 -8.64 14.58
C LYS A 272 -17.14 -9.60 13.55
N CYS A 273 -16.56 -10.78 13.45
CA CYS A 273 -17.07 -11.85 12.61
C CYS A 273 -18.23 -12.55 13.34
N HIS A 274 -19.47 -12.19 13.00
CA HIS A 274 -20.68 -12.84 13.50
C HIS A 274 -21.02 -14.08 12.73
#